data_AF-A0A654IM68-F1
#
_entry.id   AF-A0A654IM68-F1
#
_cell.length_a   1.000
_cell.length_b   1.000
_cell.length_c   1.000
_cell.angle_alpha   90.00
_cell.angle_beta   90.00
_cell.angle_gamma   90.00
#
_symmetry.space_group_name_H-M   'P 1'
#
loop_
_entity.id
_entity.type
_entity.pdbx_description
1 polymer ?
#
loop_
_entity_poly.entity_id
_entity_poly.type
_entity_poly.pdbx_seq_one_letter_code
_entity_poly.pdbx_strand_id
1 'polypeptide(L)'
;MIVKNEDELKGTKGDFIFKVYAEEEKQNLLLSVMCEMKSEQLNSHNKKKNSDHYKKLDDDRNKKNLDYALLVSELESDSNDSLIYRVNEYKDMFVIRPMYFISFLGVLETIALKYKDLKLNRLQQEIMFKEKQDILDEFEEFKNNLLDNALKHIDTKVNEINKSAETIKKEANKILEATELVINKHLNTVRNKINNFKIEKVLESQKN
;
A
#
# COMPACT_ATOMS: atom_id res chain seq x y z
N MET A 1 -27.49 -26.36 -6.61
CA MET A 1 -27.21 -26.33 -8.06
C MET A 1 -27.86 -25.09 -8.69
N ILE A 2 -27.13 -23.99 -8.84
CA ILE A 2 -27.56 -22.89 -9.72
C ILE A 2 -26.50 -22.75 -10.80
N VAL A 3 -26.69 -23.52 -11.88
CA VAL A 3 -26.03 -23.27 -13.17
C VAL A 3 -26.58 -21.93 -13.66
N LYS A 4 -25.74 -20.90 -13.81
CA LYS A 4 -26.17 -19.71 -14.55
C LYS A 4 -26.25 -20.10 -16.02
N ASN A 5 -27.47 -20.26 -16.50
CA ASN A 5 -27.86 -20.28 -17.91
C ASN A 5 -28.57 -18.97 -18.22
N GLU A 6 -27.82 -17.90 -18.42
CA GLU A 6 -28.35 -16.72 -19.11
C GLU A 6 -27.24 -16.25 -20.05
N ASP A 7 -27.44 -16.59 -21.33
CA ASP A 7 -26.79 -16.08 -22.55
C ASP A 7 -25.74 -16.92 -23.32
N GLU A 8 -25.50 -18.20 -23.02
CA GLU A 8 -24.68 -19.07 -23.92
C GLU A 8 -25.23 -20.48 -24.18
N LEU A 9 -26.44 -20.83 -23.72
CA LEU A 9 -27.06 -22.13 -24.03
C LEU A 9 -27.63 -22.26 -25.46
N LYS A 10 -27.30 -21.32 -26.35
CA LYS A 10 -27.58 -21.44 -27.78
C LYS A 10 -26.27 -21.48 -28.55
N GLY A 11 -25.68 -22.67 -28.57
CA GLY A 11 -24.81 -23.10 -29.66
C GLY A 11 -23.33 -23.17 -29.32
N THR A 12 -22.71 -24.17 -29.93
CA THR A 12 -21.26 -24.37 -30.14
C THR A 12 -20.45 -25.05 -29.04
N LYS A 13 -19.52 -25.86 -29.55
CA LYS A 13 -18.41 -26.59 -28.92
C LYS A 13 -17.42 -25.59 -28.30
N GLY A 14 -17.88 -24.83 -27.30
CA GLY A 14 -17.23 -23.66 -26.74
C GLY A 14 -16.76 -23.84 -25.30
N ASP A 15 -15.86 -22.95 -24.90
CA ASP A 15 -15.25 -22.89 -23.58
C ASP A 15 -16.31 -22.47 -22.52
N PHE A 16 -16.35 -23.12 -21.35
CA PHE A 16 -17.34 -22.90 -20.28
C PHE A 16 -16.66 -22.62 -18.93
N ILE A 17 -17.27 -21.79 -18.07
CA ILE A 17 -16.76 -21.52 -16.71
C ILE A 17 -17.73 -22.07 -15.66
N PHE A 18 -17.27 -23.02 -14.86
CA PHE A 18 -17.98 -23.49 -13.67
C PHE A 18 -17.60 -22.65 -12.46
N LYS A 19 -18.57 -22.26 -11.62
CA LYS A 19 -18.34 -21.53 -10.38
C LYS A 19 -19.19 -22.08 -9.26
N VAL A 20 -18.59 -22.23 -8.08
CA VAL A 20 -19.24 -22.64 -6.83
C VAL A 20 -19.17 -21.46 -5.87
N TYR A 21 -20.31 -21.11 -5.29
CA TYR A 21 -20.44 -20.02 -4.33
C TYR A 21 -20.83 -20.56 -2.97
N ALA A 22 -20.46 -19.83 -1.91
CA ALA A 22 -20.76 -20.21 -0.53
C ALA A 22 -22.23 -19.98 -0.15
N GLU A 23 -22.88 -19.03 -0.81
CA GLU A 23 -24.27 -18.64 -0.59
C GLU A 23 -25.02 -18.46 -1.92
N GLU A 24 -26.35 -18.45 -1.85
CA GLU A 24 -27.22 -18.29 -3.03
C GLU A 24 -27.09 -16.89 -3.66
N GLU A 25 -26.75 -15.88 -2.86
CA GLU A 25 -26.54 -14.50 -3.32
C GLU A 25 -25.23 -14.33 -4.12
N LYS A 26 -24.40 -15.39 -4.23
CA LYS A 26 -23.17 -15.44 -5.04
C LYS A 26 -22.14 -14.36 -4.70
N GLN A 27 -22.07 -13.96 -3.44
CA GLN A 27 -21.09 -12.97 -2.98
C GLN A 27 -19.70 -13.59 -2.82
N ASN A 28 -19.61 -14.76 -2.19
CA ASN A 28 -18.33 -15.41 -1.91
C ASN A 28 -18.08 -16.58 -2.85
N LEU A 29 -17.14 -16.40 -3.78
CA LEU A 29 -16.71 -17.44 -4.72
C LEU A 29 -15.81 -18.47 -3.99
N LEU A 30 -16.22 -19.73 -3.96
CA LEU A 30 -15.47 -20.83 -3.35
C LEU A 30 -14.51 -21.51 -4.33
N LEU A 31 -14.97 -21.72 -5.56
CA LEU A 31 -14.22 -22.46 -6.58
C LEU A 31 -14.62 -21.98 -7.97
N SER A 32 -13.68 -21.94 -8.89
CA SER A 32 -13.90 -21.62 -10.28
C SER A 32 -13.07 -22.51 -11.22
N VAL A 33 -13.67 -22.99 -12.29
CA VAL A 33 -13.05 -23.94 -13.22
C VAL A 33 -13.27 -23.47 -14.64
N MET A 34 -12.19 -23.25 -15.37
CA MET A 34 -12.20 -23.05 -16.82
C MET A 34 -12.30 -24.41 -17.50
N CYS A 35 -13.31 -24.63 -18.33
CA CYS A 35 -13.54 -25.88 -19.02
C CYS A 35 -13.43 -25.70 -20.53
N GLU A 36 -12.75 -26.61 -21.21
CA GLU A 36 -12.65 -26.63 -22.67
C GLU A 36 -13.05 -28.02 -23.19
N MET A 37 -13.94 -28.06 -24.18
CA MET A 37 -14.48 -29.31 -24.74
C MET A 37 -13.77 -29.66 -26.05
N LYS A 38 -13.29 -30.90 -26.19
CA LYS A 38 -12.69 -31.44 -27.43
C LYS A 38 -13.34 -32.75 -27.84
N SER A 39 -13.85 -32.76 -29.07
CA SER A 39 -14.43 -33.94 -29.73
C SER A 39 -13.49 -34.47 -30.80
N GLU A 40 -13.49 -35.77 -31.02
CA GLU A 40 -12.73 -36.38 -32.10
C GLU A 40 -13.56 -36.35 -33.40
N GLN A 41 -13.05 -35.71 -34.45
CA GLN A 41 -13.69 -35.76 -35.77
C GLN A 41 -13.13 -36.95 -36.56
N LEU A 42 -14.00 -37.93 -36.85
CA LEU A 42 -13.67 -39.20 -37.51
C LEU A 42 -12.91 -39.05 -38.85
N ASN A 43 -13.05 -37.93 -39.55
CA ASN A 43 -12.50 -37.71 -40.90
C ASN A 43 -11.37 -36.66 -40.97
N SER A 44 -10.75 -36.27 -39.85
CA SER A 44 -9.68 -35.26 -39.86
C SER A 44 -8.32 -35.87 -40.19
N HIS A 45 -7.66 -35.38 -41.25
CA HIS A 45 -6.27 -35.75 -41.60
C HIS A 45 -5.23 -35.19 -40.61
N ASN A 46 -5.59 -34.21 -39.77
CA ASN A 46 -4.74 -33.67 -38.71
C ASN A 46 -5.42 -33.88 -37.35
N LYS A 47 -5.17 -35.03 -36.72
CA LYS A 47 -5.59 -35.28 -35.33
C LYS A 47 -4.72 -34.44 -34.39
N LYS A 48 -5.36 -33.55 -33.63
CA LYS A 48 -4.71 -32.79 -32.55
C LYS A 48 -4.62 -33.65 -31.29
N LYS A 49 -3.58 -33.42 -30.50
CA LYS A 49 -3.39 -34.07 -29.20
C LYS A 49 -3.96 -33.21 -28.08
N ASN A 50 -4.19 -33.82 -26.92
CA ASN A 50 -4.58 -33.06 -25.73
C ASN A 50 -3.56 -31.97 -25.39
N SER A 51 -2.27 -32.27 -25.55
CA SER A 51 -1.16 -31.34 -25.30
C SER A 51 -1.22 -30.04 -26.11
N ASP A 52 -1.82 -30.08 -27.31
CA ASP A 52 -1.92 -28.92 -28.19
C ASP A 52 -2.91 -27.87 -27.64
N HIS A 53 -3.69 -28.22 -26.61
CA HIS A 53 -4.73 -27.38 -26.03
C HIS A 53 -4.36 -26.81 -24.65
N TYR A 54 -3.40 -27.41 -23.95
CA TYR A 54 -3.10 -27.04 -22.55
C TYR A 54 -2.69 -25.57 -22.40
N LYS A 55 -1.79 -25.07 -23.26
CA LYS A 55 -1.33 -23.69 -23.16
C LYS A 55 -2.48 -22.68 -23.29
N LYS A 56 -3.34 -22.84 -24.29
CA LYS A 56 -4.48 -21.95 -24.50
C LYS A 56 -5.42 -22.00 -23.30
N LEU A 57 -5.75 -23.20 -22.83
CA LEU A 57 -6.63 -23.39 -21.68
C LEU A 57 -6.08 -22.73 -20.41
N ASP A 58 -4.77 -22.86 -20.17
CA ASP A 58 -4.12 -22.21 -19.04
C ASP A 58 -4.10 -20.69 -19.17
N ASP A 59 -3.79 -20.17 -20.35
CA ASP A 59 -3.81 -18.73 -20.65
C ASP A 59 -5.22 -18.15 -20.42
N ASP A 60 -6.27 -18.85 -20.87
CA ASP A 60 -7.67 -18.46 -20.68
C ASP A 60 -8.07 -18.51 -19.19
N ARG A 61 -7.62 -19.54 -18.45
CA ARG A 61 -7.81 -19.67 -16.99
C ARG A 61 -7.15 -18.52 -16.23
N ASN A 62 -5.89 -18.22 -16.54
CA ASN A 62 -5.11 -17.17 -15.87
C ASN A 62 -5.67 -15.78 -16.18
N LYS A 63 -6.03 -15.50 -17.43
CA LYS A 63 -6.63 -14.22 -17.85
C LYS A 63 -7.92 -13.90 -17.09
N LYS A 64 -8.69 -14.93 -16.75
CA LYS A 64 -9.95 -14.82 -15.99
C LYS A 64 -9.77 -15.04 -14.48
N ASN A 65 -8.53 -15.25 -14.03
CA ASN A 65 -8.17 -15.53 -12.64
C ASN A 65 -8.99 -16.68 -12.01
N LEU A 66 -9.05 -17.82 -12.71
CA LEU A 66 -9.82 -19.00 -12.31
C LEU A 66 -8.92 -20.06 -11.63
N ASP A 67 -9.49 -20.83 -10.70
CA ASP A 67 -8.72 -21.74 -9.86
C ASP A 67 -8.20 -22.98 -10.62
N TYR A 68 -9.05 -23.61 -11.44
CA TYR A 68 -8.73 -24.87 -12.14
C TYR A 68 -8.93 -24.78 -13.65
N ALA A 69 -8.22 -25.63 -14.38
CA ALA A 69 -8.43 -25.87 -15.81
C ALA A 69 -8.88 -27.32 -16.03
N LEU A 70 -9.93 -27.52 -16.84
CA LEU A 70 -10.50 -28.83 -17.12
C LEU A 70 -10.68 -29.02 -18.63
N LEU A 71 -9.80 -29.83 -19.22
CA LEU A 71 -9.95 -30.26 -20.61
C LEU A 71 -10.84 -31.50 -20.65
N VAL A 72 -12.02 -31.38 -21.23
CA VAL A 72 -12.94 -32.50 -21.46
C VAL A 72 -12.71 -33.02 -22.87
N SER A 73 -12.12 -34.20 -23.01
CA SER A 73 -11.57 -34.64 -24.29
C SER A 73 -11.93 -36.08 -24.69
N GLU A 74 -12.41 -36.21 -25.92
CA GLU A 74 -12.53 -37.48 -26.65
C GLU A 74 -11.24 -37.83 -27.44
N LEU A 75 -10.30 -36.90 -27.55
CA LEU A 75 -9.06 -37.10 -28.31
C LEU A 75 -8.22 -38.22 -27.69
N GLU A 76 -7.41 -38.88 -28.52
CA GLU A 76 -6.46 -39.90 -28.04
C GLU A 76 -7.16 -41.00 -27.24
N SER A 77 -8.35 -41.41 -27.70
CA SER A 77 -9.19 -42.45 -27.10
C SER A 77 -8.48 -43.82 -27.10
N ASP A 78 -7.75 -44.13 -28.17
CA ASP A 78 -7.03 -45.41 -28.35
C ASP A 78 -5.68 -45.49 -27.61
N SER A 79 -5.08 -44.35 -27.23
CA SER A 79 -3.71 -44.29 -26.69
C SER A 79 -3.62 -43.92 -25.21
N ASN A 80 -4.73 -43.51 -24.59
CA ASN A 80 -4.78 -43.10 -23.18
C ASN A 80 -6.00 -43.74 -22.49
N ASP A 81 -5.77 -44.82 -21.75
CA ASP A 81 -6.78 -45.53 -20.95
C ASP A 81 -7.20 -44.77 -19.68
N SER A 82 -6.47 -43.71 -19.31
CA SER A 82 -6.76 -42.92 -18.11
C SER A 82 -8.01 -42.05 -18.32
N LEU A 83 -9.04 -42.35 -17.53
CA LEU A 83 -10.34 -41.67 -17.58
C LEU A 83 -10.28 -40.22 -17.07
N ILE A 84 -9.38 -39.97 -16.11
CA ILE A 84 -9.06 -38.66 -15.54
C ILE A 84 -7.56 -38.65 -15.23
N TYR A 85 -6.84 -37.60 -15.63
CA TYR A 85 -5.45 -37.41 -15.22
C TYR A 85 -5.10 -35.93 -15.04
N ARG A 86 -4.08 -35.66 -14.23
CA ARG A 86 -3.52 -34.32 -14.03
C ARG A 86 -2.47 -34.03 -15.09
N VAL A 87 -2.47 -32.82 -15.62
CA VAL A 87 -1.40 -32.34 -16.49
C VAL A 87 -0.23 -31.87 -15.62
N ASN A 88 0.97 -32.41 -15.81
CA ASN A 88 2.10 -32.14 -14.91
C ASN A 88 2.70 -30.75 -15.15
N GLU A 89 2.72 -30.31 -16.40
CA GLU A 89 3.29 -29.02 -16.81
C GLU A 89 2.44 -27.83 -16.35
N TYR A 90 1.13 -28.06 -16.13
CA TYR A 90 0.17 -27.01 -15.79
C TYR A 90 -0.49 -27.31 -14.44
N LYS A 91 -0.23 -26.44 -13.47
CA LYS A 91 -0.75 -26.59 -12.11
C LYS A 91 -2.29 -26.55 -12.13
N ASP A 92 -2.92 -27.44 -11.34
CA ASP A 92 -4.37 -27.47 -11.15
C ASP A 92 -5.17 -27.65 -12.46
N MET A 93 -4.53 -28.28 -13.46
CA MET A 93 -5.13 -28.67 -14.73
C MET A 93 -5.39 -30.18 -14.80
N PHE A 94 -6.57 -30.55 -15.28
CA PHE A 94 -6.99 -31.93 -15.45
C PHE A 94 -7.53 -32.18 -16.85
N VAL A 95 -7.33 -33.41 -17.33
CA VAL A 95 -8.00 -33.94 -18.52
C VAL A 95 -8.98 -35.01 -18.08
N ILE A 96 -10.20 -34.96 -18.61
CA ILE A 96 -11.28 -35.88 -18.26
C ILE A 96 -12.02 -36.35 -19.51
N ARG A 97 -12.47 -37.61 -19.51
CA ARG A 97 -13.39 -38.11 -20.54
C ARG A 97 -14.80 -37.52 -20.35
N PRO A 98 -15.53 -37.19 -21.44
CA PRO A 98 -16.84 -36.53 -21.35
C PRO A 98 -17.85 -37.21 -20.42
N MET A 99 -17.85 -38.55 -20.36
CA MET A 99 -18.78 -39.32 -19.53
C MET A 99 -18.67 -39.04 -18.02
N TYR A 100 -17.52 -38.55 -17.54
CA TYR A 100 -17.28 -38.25 -16.12
C TYR A 100 -17.34 -36.76 -15.80
N PHE A 101 -17.50 -35.90 -16.80
CA PHE A 101 -17.40 -34.45 -16.64
C PHE A 101 -18.30 -33.91 -15.53
N ILE A 102 -19.60 -34.24 -15.58
CA ILE A 102 -20.59 -33.76 -14.60
C ILE A 102 -20.28 -34.29 -13.20
N SER A 103 -19.94 -35.57 -13.09
CA SER A 103 -19.58 -36.19 -11.80
C SER A 103 -18.35 -35.53 -11.17
N PHE A 104 -17.34 -35.21 -11.97
CA PHE A 104 -16.14 -34.54 -11.50
C PHE A 104 -16.44 -33.12 -10.99
N LEU A 105 -17.26 -32.35 -11.70
CA LEU A 105 -17.71 -31.04 -11.21
C LEU A 105 -18.48 -31.16 -9.89
N GLY A 106 -19.33 -32.18 -9.74
CA GLY A 106 -20.05 -32.43 -8.48
C GLY A 106 -19.13 -32.78 -7.30
N VAL A 107 -18.04 -33.52 -7.56
CA VAL A 107 -17.02 -33.80 -6.54
C VAL A 107 -16.30 -32.50 -6.14
N LEU A 108 -15.91 -31.67 -7.11
CA LEU A 108 -15.30 -30.37 -6.83
C LEU A 108 -16.23 -29.43 -6.06
N GLU A 109 -17.52 -29.40 -6.40
CA GLU A 109 -18.54 -28.64 -5.66
C GLU A 109 -18.65 -29.11 -4.21
N THR A 110 -18.73 -30.43 -4.00
CA THR A 110 -18.82 -31.02 -2.66
C THR A 110 -17.61 -30.66 -1.80
N ILE A 111 -16.40 -30.74 -2.38
CA ILE A 111 -15.16 -30.34 -1.70
C ILE A 111 -15.19 -28.84 -1.40
N ALA A 112 -15.51 -28.00 -2.38
CA ALA A 112 -15.57 -26.55 -2.19
C ALA A 112 -16.52 -26.15 -1.05
N LEU A 113 -17.72 -26.74 -1.01
CA LEU A 113 -18.70 -26.51 0.05
C LEU A 113 -18.23 -27.03 1.41
N LYS A 114 -17.58 -28.20 1.46
CA LYS A 114 -17.03 -28.76 2.72
C LYS A 114 -15.98 -27.85 3.36
N TYR A 115 -15.19 -27.14 2.54
CA TYR A 115 -14.14 -26.23 3.01
C TYR A 115 -14.57 -24.75 3.04
N LYS A 116 -15.86 -24.47 2.84
CA LYS A 116 -16.43 -23.11 2.81
C LYS A 116 -16.01 -22.27 4.03
N ASP A 117 -16.28 -22.76 5.24
CA ASP A 117 -16.06 -21.98 6.46
C ASP A 117 -14.59 -21.62 6.66
N LEU A 118 -13.67 -22.52 6.28
CA LEU A 118 -12.24 -22.25 6.33
C LEU A 118 -11.84 -21.13 5.36
N LYS A 119 -12.41 -21.10 4.15
CA LYS A 119 -12.15 -20.04 3.17
C LYS A 119 -12.72 -18.69 3.64
N LEU A 120 -13.94 -18.69 4.17
CA LEU A 120 -14.60 -17.48 4.67
C LEU A 120 -13.87 -16.90 5.90
N ASN A 121 -13.49 -17.76 6.86
CA ASN A 121 -12.72 -17.33 8.03
C ASN A 121 -11.38 -16.69 7.64
N ARG A 122 -10.70 -17.24 6.63
CA ARG A 122 -9.45 -16.68 6.13
C ARG A 122 -9.66 -15.30 5.49
N LEU A 123 -10.69 -15.15 4.65
CA LEU A 123 -11.04 -13.85 4.05
C LEU A 123 -11.34 -12.81 5.12
N GLN A 124 -12.09 -13.18 6.17
CA GLN A 124 -12.38 -12.30 7.29
C GLN A 124 -11.10 -11.89 8.04
N GLN A 125 -10.17 -12.82 8.28
CA GLN A 125 -8.88 -12.51 8.91
C GLN A 125 -8.03 -11.55 8.07
N GLU A 126 -7.99 -11.73 6.74
CA GLU A 126 -7.27 -10.83 5.83
C GLU A 126 -7.84 -9.40 5.88
N ILE A 127 -9.17 -9.25 5.94
CA ILE A 127 -9.83 -7.95 6.11
C ILE A 127 -9.47 -7.32 7.47
N MET A 128 -9.61 -8.08 8.56
CA MET A 128 -9.27 -7.61 9.91
C MET A 128 -7.81 -7.16 10.03
N PHE A 129 -6.89 -7.86 9.36
CA PHE A 129 -5.47 -7.49 9.36
C PHE A 129 -5.25 -6.15 8.64
N LYS A 130 -5.91 -5.95 7.49
CA LYS A 130 -5.84 -4.68 6.75
C LYS A 130 -6.38 -3.52 7.58
N GLU A 131 -7.55 -3.66 8.18
CA GLU A 131 -8.13 -2.62 9.05
C GLU A 131 -7.20 -2.28 10.22
N LYS A 132 -6.56 -3.28 10.82
CA LYS A 132 -5.55 -3.05 11.86
C LYS A 132 -4.35 -2.26 11.34
N GLN A 133 -3.88 -2.54 10.12
CA GLN A 133 -2.77 -1.80 9.52
C GLN A 133 -3.16 -0.34 9.26
N ASP A 134 -4.35 -0.11 8.71
CA ASP A 134 -4.87 1.24 8.46
C ASP A 134 -4.94 2.06 9.77
N ILE A 135 -5.43 1.46 10.87
CA ILE A 135 -5.45 2.12 12.20
C ILE A 135 -4.04 2.45 12.70
N LEU A 136 -3.06 1.56 12.49
CA LEU A 136 -1.67 1.80 12.89
C LEU A 136 -1.04 2.94 12.09
N ASP A 137 -1.31 3.00 10.79
CA ASP A 137 -0.81 4.03 9.90
C ASP A 137 -1.41 5.41 10.28
N GLU A 138 -2.72 5.47 10.54
CA GLU A 138 -3.39 6.67 11.06
C GLU A 138 -2.80 7.11 12.42
N PHE A 139 -2.52 6.18 13.32
CA PHE A 139 -1.92 6.48 14.61
C PHE A 139 -0.50 7.04 14.48
N GLU A 140 0.33 6.47 13.61
CA GLU A 140 1.68 6.99 13.36
C GLU A 140 1.64 8.36 12.69
N GLU A 141 0.73 8.61 11.75
CA GLU A 141 0.52 9.94 11.18
C GLU A 141 0.11 10.95 12.24
N PHE A 142 -0.87 10.61 13.09
CA PHE A 142 -1.30 11.46 14.20
C PHE A 142 -0.15 11.80 15.15
N LYS A 143 0.64 10.78 15.54
CA LYS A 143 1.80 10.93 16.42
C LYS A 143 2.87 11.83 15.80
N ASN A 144 3.20 11.63 14.53
CA ASN A 144 4.19 12.45 13.83
C ASN A 144 3.73 13.90 13.73
N ASN A 145 2.46 14.14 13.37
CA ASN A 145 1.88 15.48 13.33
C ASN A 145 1.90 16.18 14.70
N LEU A 146 1.58 15.45 15.78
CA LEU A 146 1.63 15.99 17.14
C LEU A 146 3.07 16.35 17.55
N LEU A 147 4.02 15.46 17.27
CA LEU A 147 5.44 15.68 17.56
C LEU A 147 6.01 16.86 16.77
N ASP A 148 5.74 16.93 15.47
CA ASP A 148 6.20 18.03 14.61
C ASP A 148 5.66 19.38 15.07
N ASN A 149 4.39 19.44 15.45
CA ASN A 149 3.78 20.66 15.99
C ASN A 149 4.41 21.05 17.33
N ALA A 150 4.60 20.09 18.24
CA ALA A 150 5.26 20.34 19.52
C ALA A 150 6.70 20.84 19.33
N LEU A 151 7.46 20.21 18.43
CA LEU A 151 8.83 20.60 18.11
C LEU A 151 8.89 22.01 17.51
N LYS A 152 8.00 22.35 16.56
CA LYS A 152 7.89 23.71 16.01
C LYS A 152 7.59 24.75 17.09
N HIS A 153 6.69 24.44 18.03
CA HIS A 153 6.38 25.32 19.15
C HIS A 153 7.58 25.53 20.07
N ILE A 154 8.31 24.45 20.40
CA ILE A 154 9.53 24.53 21.20
C ILE A 154 10.58 25.39 20.49
N ASP A 155 10.85 25.14 19.21
CA ASP A 155 11.85 25.88 18.43
C ASP A 155 11.51 27.38 18.35
N THR A 156 10.24 27.71 18.12
CA THR A 156 9.76 29.10 18.12
C THR A 156 10.02 29.77 19.48
N LYS A 157 9.69 29.07 20.58
CA LYS A 157 9.90 29.59 21.94
C LYS A 157 11.38 29.76 22.28
N VAL A 158 12.23 28.82 21.87
CA VAL A 158 13.69 28.93 22.03
C VAL A 158 14.22 30.14 21.27
N ASN A 159 13.75 30.37 20.04
CA ASN A 159 14.14 31.54 19.24
C ASN A 159 13.70 32.87 19.88
N GLU A 160 12.50 32.93 20.48
CA GLU A 160 12.03 34.09 21.25
C GLU A 160 12.90 34.36 22.49
N ILE A 161 13.27 33.31 23.22
CA ILE A 161 14.16 33.39 24.39
C ILE A 161 15.53 33.92 23.97
N ASN A 162 16.11 33.40 22.88
CA ASN A 162 17.41 33.83 22.38
C ASN A 162 17.40 35.32 21.96
N LYS A 163 16.37 35.78 21.24
CA LYS A 163 16.22 37.20 20.88
C LYS A 163 16.12 38.10 22.12
N SER A 164 15.41 37.64 23.15
CA SER A 164 15.30 38.37 24.41
C SER A 164 16.66 38.46 25.12
N ALA A 165 17.43 37.36 25.14
CA ALA A 165 18.77 37.34 25.70
C ALA A 165 19.74 38.28 24.95
N GLU A 166 19.69 38.31 23.61
CA GLU A 166 20.48 39.27 22.82
C GLU A 166 20.12 40.73 23.11
N THR A 167 18.83 41.01 23.27
CA THR A 167 18.35 42.35 23.64
C THR A 167 18.90 42.76 24.99
N ILE A 168 18.82 41.89 26.00
CA ILE A 168 19.39 42.14 27.34
C ILE A 168 20.90 42.41 27.24
N LYS A 169 21.64 41.60 26.47
CA LYS A 169 23.09 41.79 26.26
C LYS A 169 23.40 43.15 25.61
N LYS A 170 22.62 43.55 24.61
CA LYS A 170 22.76 44.85 23.95
C LYS A 170 22.50 46.02 24.89
N GLU A 171 21.43 45.95 25.68
CA GLU A 171 21.13 47.00 26.66
C GLU A 171 22.20 47.07 27.77
N ALA A 172 22.72 45.93 28.23
CA ALA A 172 23.84 45.89 29.16
C ALA A 172 25.09 46.58 28.59
N ASN A 173 25.44 46.33 27.33
CA ASN A 173 26.57 47.00 26.67
C ASN A 173 26.37 48.52 26.57
N LYS A 174 25.16 48.99 26.23
CA LYS A 174 24.86 50.44 26.19
C LYS A 174 25.03 51.10 27.56
N ILE A 175 24.64 50.42 28.63
CA ILE A 175 24.82 50.91 30.01
C ILE A 175 26.32 51.06 30.30
N LEU A 176 27.13 50.06 29.95
CA LEU A 176 28.59 50.11 30.12
C LEU A 176 29.21 51.27 29.32
N GLU A 177 28.87 51.41 28.04
CA GLU A 177 29.35 52.52 27.18
C GLU A 177 28.97 53.90 27.75
N ALA A 178 27.74 54.05 28.26
CA ALA A 178 27.29 55.29 28.88
C ALA A 178 28.12 55.62 30.14
N THR A 179 28.41 54.61 30.97
CA THR A 179 29.26 54.80 32.16
C THR A 179 30.69 55.21 31.79
N GLU A 180 31.28 54.58 30.76
CA GLU A 180 32.60 54.96 30.25
C GLU A 180 32.60 56.39 29.70
N LEU A 181 31.56 56.80 28.98
CA LEU A 181 31.46 58.15 28.44
C LEU A 181 31.39 59.19 29.55
N VAL A 182 30.63 58.94 30.62
CA VAL A 182 30.56 59.84 31.78
C VAL A 182 31.91 59.98 32.46
N ILE A 183 32.61 58.86 32.70
CA ILE A 183 33.94 58.89 33.31
C ILE A 183 34.95 59.60 32.39
N ASN A 184 35.02 59.20 31.14
CA ASN A 184 36.10 59.62 30.24
C ASN A 184 35.89 61.01 29.66
N LYS A 185 34.66 61.39 29.29
CA LYS A 185 34.39 62.74 28.76
C LYS A 185 34.06 63.71 29.86
N HIS A 186 33.07 63.45 30.70
CA HIS A 186 32.62 64.46 31.65
C HIS A 186 33.61 64.64 32.79
N LEU A 187 34.01 63.56 33.45
CA LEU A 187 34.88 63.63 34.62
C LEU A 187 36.28 64.16 34.26
N ASN A 188 36.88 63.68 33.17
CA ASN A 188 38.19 64.21 32.74
C ASN A 188 38.11 65.63 32.18
N THR A 189 37.03 66.01 31.47
CA THR A 189 36.88 67.41 31.02
C THR A 189 36.75 68.36 32.21
N VAL A 190 35.95 67.99 33.22
CA VAL A 190 35.82 68.76 34.45
C VAL A 190 37.17 68.84 35.17
N ARG A 191 37.85 67.70 35.34
CA ARG A 191 39.19 67.65 35.95
C ARG A 191 40.19 68.54 35.21
N ASN A 192 40.23 68.49 33.88
CA ASN A 192 41.12 69.31 33.06
C ASN A 192 40.77 70.81 33.16
N LYS A 193 39.48 71.17 33.18
CA LYS A 193 39.05 72.56 33.39
C LYS A 193 39.48 73.08 34.75
N ILE A 194 39.30 72.30 35.81
CA ILE A 194 39.72 72.66 37.18
C ILE A 194 41.25 72.84 37.22
N ASN A 195 42.02 71.87 36.71
CA ASN A 195 43.47 71.92 36.74
C ASN A 195 44.06 73.09 35.92
N ASN A 196 43.40 73.47 34.82
CA ASN A 196 43.83 74.59 33.98
C ASN A 196 43.31 75.96 34.47
N PHE A 197 42.49 75.98 35.52
CA PHE A 197 41.96 77.21 36.08
C PHE A 197 43.06 77.89 36.92
N LYS A 198 43.61 79.01 36.42
CA LYS A 198 44.55 79.86 37.16
C LYS A 198 43.89 81.20 37.48
N ILE A 199 43.74 81.49 38.78
CA ILE A 199 43.08 82.70 39.30
C ILE A 199 43.79 83.98 38.80
N GLU A 200 45.12 83.93 38.65
CA GLU A 200 45.94 85.05 38.17
C GLU A 200 45.53 85.53 36.77
N LYS A 201 45.15 84.62 35.85
CA LYS A 201 44.72 84.97 34.48
C LYS A 201 43.36 85.71 34.43
N VAL A 202 42.48 85.45 35.40
CA VAL A 202 41.15 86.09 35.46
C VAL A 202 41.29 87.54 35.91
N LEU A 203 42.20 87.82 36.84
CA LEU A 203 42.46 89.16 37.38
C LEU A 203 43.11 90.10 36.35
N GLU A 204 43.90 89.57 35.40
CA GLU A 204 44.46 90.37 34.29
C GLU A 204 43.40 90.76 33.25
N SER A 205 42.40 89.91 33.00
CA SER A 205 41.33 90.18 32.02
C SER A 205 40.33 91.26 32.44
N GLN A 206 40.26 91.58 33.74
CA GLN A 206 39.38 92.64 34.27
C GLN A 206 40.08 94.00 34.43
N LYS A 207 41.36 94.10 34.05
CA LYS A 207 42.14 95.35 34.11
C LYS A 207 42.24 96.11 32.77
N ASN A 208 41.56 95.64 31.72
CA ASN A 208 41.43 96.33 30.43
C ASN A 208 40.01 96.87 30.23
#